data_AF-A0A661MGA7-F1
#
_entry.id   AF-A0A661MGA7-F1
#
_cell.length_a   1.000
_cell.length_b   1.000
_cell.length_c   1.000
_cell.angle_alpha   90.00
_cell.angle_beta   90.00
_cell.angle_gamma   90.00
#
_symmetry.space_group_name_H-M   'P 1'
#
loop_
_entity.id
_entity.type
_entity.pdbx_description
1 polymer ?
#
loop_
_entity_poly.entity_id
_entity_poly.type
_entity_poly.pdbx_seq_one_letter_code
_entity_poly.pdbx_strand_id
1 'polypeptide(L)'
;MKPPFMNLSKLLQWLSLFIFLVSFVSCAAPKSRTPNVSEIEIEREAYRQRVLVLKSKLSDRARLMDIAFRLKRGAACLCDKKAICLDFMPISKDMYRGEYKETAINLFDLGELSKIVHVVKGSPADEAGLRKGDEILSIEGRDFPTKPNAIKKLMESLREAPALLEMRILRNGQRVPIRIHPSECCDYDVELIESDQVNVMPGLMVKKYMSRKVSCAFFTMRQNSLLS
;
A
#
# COMPACT_ATOMS: atom_id res chain seq x y z
N MET A 1 -83.12 -24.40 16.97
CA MET A 1 -82.60 -24.96 15.70
C MET A 1 -81.13 -25.34 15.93
N LYS A 2 -80.75 -26.59 15.66
CA LYS A 2 -79.34 -27.07 15.70
C LYS A 2 -78.50 -26.22 14.72
N PRO A 3 -77.26 -25.83 15.06
CA PRO A 3 -76.40 -25.18 14.08
C PRO A 3 -76.22 -26.14 12.88
N PRO A 4 -76.21 -25.63 11.64
CA PRO A 4 -76.01 -26.48 10.48
C PRO A 4 -74.64 -27.15 10.61
N PHE A 5 -74.63 -28.47 10.76
CA PHE A 5 -73.42 -29.28 10.68
C PHE A 5 -72.83 -29.07 9.28
N MET A 6 -71.83 -28.19 9.19
CA MET A 6 -71.09 -27.98 7.96
C MET A 6 -70.33 -29.28 7.69
N ASN A 7 -70.67 -29.95 6.59
CA ASN A 7 -70.15 -31.27 6.25
C ASN A 7 -68.61 -31.23 6.23
N LEU A 8 -67.96 -32.11 6.99
CA LEU A 8 -66.50 -32.14 7.17
C LEU A 8 -65.76 -32.23 5.82
N SER A 9 -66.36 -32.90 4.83
CA SER A 9 -65.83 -32.97 3.47
C SER A 9 -65.85 -31.60 2.75
N LYS A 10 -66.91 -30.80 2.95
CA LYS A 10 -67.00 -29.44 2.41
C LYS A 10 -66.00 -28.51 3.10
N LEU A 11 -65.80 -28.64 4.40
CA LEU A 11 -64.76 -27.89 5.13
C LEU A 11 -63.37 -28.22 4.59
N LEU A 12 -63.05 -29.51 4.38
CA LEU A 12 -61.77 -29.92 3.78
C LEU A 12 -61.58 -29.41 2.34
N GLN A 13 -62.65 -29.42 1.54
CA GLN A 13 -62.61 -28.90 0.17
C GLN A 13 -62.37 -27.39 0.13
N TRP A 14 -62.98 -26.62 1.03
CA TRP A 14 -62.76 -25.18 1.13
C TRP A 14 -61.36 -24.86 1.66
N LEU A 15 -60.86 -25.67 2.60
CA LEU A 15 -59.52 -25.53 3.14
C LEU A 15 -58.45 -25.88 2.09
N SER A 16 -58.68 -26.91 1.24
CA SER A 16 -57.78 -27.24 0.13
C SER A 16 -57.80 -26.17 -0.96
N LEU A 17 -58.98 -25.63 -1.30
CA LEU A 17 -59.12 -24.50 -2.23
C LEU A 17 -58.39 -23.25 -1.70
N PHE A 18 -58.51 -22.95 -0.42
CA PHE A 18 -57.85 -21.82 0.21
C PHE A 18 -56.32 -21.99 0.23
N ILE A 19 -55.82 -23.17 0.61
CA ILE A 19 -54.38 -23.48 0.57
C ILE A 19 -53.83 -23.39 -0.86
N PHE A 20 -54.58 -23.89 -1.85
CA PHE A 20 -54.22 -23.79 -3.26
C PHE A 20 -54.16 -22.33 -3.73
N LEU A 21 -55.13 -21.50 -3.32
CA LEU A 21 -55.19 -20.09 -3.70
C LEU A 21 -54.05 -19.26 -3.06
N VAL A 22 -53.71 -19.53 -1.79
CA VAL A 22 -52.61 -18.86 -1.08
C VAL A 22 -51.25 -19.20 -1.69
N SER A 23 -51.09 -20.39 -2.27
CA SER A 23 -49.83 -20.83 -2.90
C SER A 23 -49.47 -20.01 -4.16
N PHE A 24 -50.43 -19.32 -4.81
CA PHE A 24 -50.18 -18.49 -6.00
C PHE A 24 -49.75 -17.04 -5.69
N VAL A 25 -49.95 -16.54 -4.47
CA VAL A 25 -49.63 -15.14 -4.11
C VAL A 25 -48.13 -14.95 -3.81
N SER A 26 -47.38 -16.04 -3.59
CA SER A 26 -45.95 -15.98 -3.22
C SER A 26 -44.97 -15.85 -4.41
N CYS A 27 -45.46 -15.76 -5.66
CA CYS A 27 -44.60 -15.71 -6.86
C CYS A 27 -44.36 -14.29 -7.42
N ALA A 28 -44.49 -13.23 -6.61
CA ALA A 28 -44.01 -11.91 -7.02
C ALA A 28 -42.50 -11.79 -6.72
N ALA A 29 -41.67 -12.35 -7.62
CA ALA A 29 -40.24 -12.09 -7.58
C ALA A 29 -39.99 -10.57 -7.68
N PRO A 30 -39.14 -9.96 -6.84
CA PRO A 30 -38.86 -8.54 -6.91
C PRO A 30 -38.33 -8.21 -8.30
N LYS A 31 -39.03 -7.34 -9.05
CA LYS A 31 -38.49 -6.77 -10.29
C LYS A 31 -37.37 -5.81 -9.90
N SER A 32 -36.13 -6.27 -9.95
CA SER A 32 -34.96 -5.42 -9.92
C SER A 32 -35.03 -4.47 -11.12
N ARG A 33 -35.33 -3.18 -10.88
CA ARG A 33 -35.05 -2.14 -11.86
C ARG A 33 -33.56 -1.87 -11.80
N THR A 34 -32.84 -2.14 -12.89
CA THR A 34 -31.48 -1.66 -13.02
C THR A 34 -31.53 -0.13 -13.14
N PRO A 35 -30.70 0.61 -12.39
CA PRO A 35 -30.63 2.05 -12.54
C PRO A 35 -30.15 2.40 -13.96
N ASN A 36 -30.82 3.34 -14.61
CA ASN A 36 -30.41 3.87 -15.92
C ASN A 36 -29.27 4.86 -15.71
N VAL A 37 -28.04 4.33 -15.55
CA VAL A 37 -26.83 5.12 -15.36
C VAL A 37 -26.19 5.37 -16.71
N SER A 38 -25.81 6.62 -17.00
CA SER A 38 -25.12 6.96 -18.25
C SER A 38 -23.71 6.38 -18.29
N GLU A 39 -23.20 6.06 -19.48
CA GLU A 39 -21.86 5.52 -19.67
C GLU A 39 -20.76 6.44 -19.08
N ILE A 40 -20.95 7.76 -19.20
CA ILE A 40 -20.07 8.79 -18.62
C ILE A 40 -20.02 8.70 -17.09
N GLU A 41 -21.15 8.42 -16.43
CA GLU A 41 -21.20 8.26 -14.98
C GLU A 41 -20.50 6.98 -14.53
N ILE A 42 -20.63 5.89 -15.31
CA ILE A 42 -19.93 4.62 -15.06
C ILE A 42 -18.42 4.83 -15.17
N GLU A 43 -17.94 5.49 -16.22
CA GLU A 43 -16.51 5.78 -16.40
C GLU A 43 -15.95 6.68 -15.29
N ARG A 44 -16.71 7.72 -14.91
CA ARG A 44 -16.33 8.62 -13.81
C ARG A 44 -16.23 7.87 -12.49
N GLU A 45 -17.16 6.97 -12.20
CA GLU A 45 -17.14 6.16 -11.00
C GLU A 45 -15.99 5.15 -11.03
N ALA A 46 -15.76 4.48 -12.16
CA ALA A 46 -14.61 3.59 -12.35
C ALA A 46 -13.27 4.33 -12.18
N TYR A 47 -13.16 5.59 -12.63
CA TYR A 47 -11.99 6.43 -12.37
C TYR A 47 -11.82 6.71 -10.87
N ARG A 48 -12.90 7.07 -10.15
CA ARG A 48 -12.85 7.31 -8.69
C ARG A 48 -12.41 6.07 -7.93
N GLN A 49 -12.91 4.90 -8.30
CA GLN A 49 -12.51 3.63 -7.70
C GLN A 49 -11.02 3.37 -7.90
N ARG A 50 -10.49 3.57 -9.12
CA ARG A 50 -9.06 3.46 -9.40
C ARG A 50 -8.22 4.43 -8.57
N VAL A 51 -8.66 5.69 -8.45
CA VAL A 51 -8.00 6.68 -7.60
C VAL A 51 -7.96 6.24 -6.14
N LEU A 52 -9.07 5.72 -5.61
CA LEU A 52 -9.15 5.24 -4.23
C LEU A 52 -8.18 4.09 -3.98
N VAL A 53 -8.13 3.10 -4.88
CA VAL A 53 -7.20 1.96 -4.79
C VAL A 53 -5.75 2.45 -4.79
N LEU A 54 -5.38 3.33 -5.72
CA LEU A 54 -4.01 3.85 -5.81
C LEU A 54 -3.62 4.65 -4.56
N LYS A 55 -4.52 5.49 -4.03
CA LYS A 55 -4.29 6.23 -2.78
C LYS A 55 -4.14 5.31 -1.59
N SER A 56 -5.01 4.31 -1.46
CA SER A 56 -4.94 3.33 -0.36
C SER A 56 -3.62 2.57 -0.41
N LYS A 57 -3.27 1.99 -1.57
CA LYS A 57 -2.02 1.24 -1.75
C LYS A 57 -0.78 2.08 -1.43
N LEU A 58 -0.75 3.34 -1.87
CA LEU A 58 0.36 4.24 -1.55
C LEU A 58 0.43 4.55 -0.05
N SER A 59 -0.71 4.83 0.58
CA SER A 59 -0.80 5.08 2.02
C SER A 59 -0.35 3.88 2.85
N ASP A 60 -0.80 2.68 2.50
CA ASP A 60 -0.44 1.44 3.18
C ASP A 60 1.06 1.16 3.05
N ARG A 61 1.61 1.38 1.85
CA ARG A 61 3.05 1.23 1.61
C ARG A 61 3.88 2.28 2.36
N ALA A 62 3.42 3.52 2.44
CA ALA A 62 4.10 4.58 3.20
C ALA A 62 4.14 4.25 4.69
N ARG A 63 2.99 3.86 5.26
CA ARG A 63 2.88 3.38 6.64
C ARG A 63 3.79 2.17 6.89
N LEU A 64 3.84 1.24 5.94
CA LEU A 64 4.73 0.10 6.03
C LEU A 64 6.19 0.54 6.13
N MET A 65 6.63 1.44 5.25
CA MET A 65 8.00 1.95 5.23
C MET A 65 8.36 2.64 6.56
N ASP A 66 7.46 3.45 7.12
CA ASP A 66 7.69 4.13 8.41
C ASP A 66 7.89 3.15 9.57
N ILE A 67 7.13 2.05 9.58
CA ILE A 67 7.27 0.99 10.60
C ILE A 67 8.53 0.17 10.35
N ALA A 68 8.75 -0.23 9.11
CA ALA A 68 9.88 -1.06 8.70
C ALA A 68 11.20 -0.36 8.97
N PHE A 69 11.35 0.92 8.62
CA PHE A 69 12.56 1.68 8.87
C PHE A 69 12.90 1.72 10.36
N ARG A 70 11.93 2.10 11.21
CA ARG A 70 12.15 2.17 12.67
C ARG A 70 12.58 0.83 13.25
N LEU A 71 11.95 -0.26 12.80
CA LEU A 71 12.30 -1.61 13.22
C LEU A 71 13.70 -2.01 12.73
N LYS A 72 14.01 -1.80 11.45
CA LYS A 72 15.28 -2.18 10.82
C LYS A 72 16.46 -1.38 11.38
N ARG A 73 16.30 -0.08 11.61
CA ARG A 73 17.34 0.77 12.20
C ARG A 73 17.53 0.46 13.68
N GLY A 74 16.44 0.37 14.45
CA GLY A 74 16.51 0.10 15.90
C GLY A 74 17.09 -1.27 16.24
N ALA A 75 16.91 -2.26 15.35
CA ALA A 75 17.44 -3.62 15.53
C ALA A 75 18.82 -3.85 14.88
N ALA A 76 19.45 -2.84 14.26
CA ALA A 76 20.66 -3.00 13.44
C ALA A 76 21.81 -3.74 14.16
N CYS A 77 21.98 -3.47 15.46
CA CYS A 77 22.92 -4.12 16.39
C CYS A 77 22.71 -5.64 16.56
N LEU A 78 21.49 -6.15 16.31
CA LEU A 78 21.09 -7.54 16.53
C LEU A 78 21.22 -8.40 15.27
N CYS A 79 21.51 -7.78 14.12
CA CYS A 79 21.41 -8.42 12.82
C CYS A 79 22.78 -8.92 12.34
N ASP A 80 22.84 -10.20 11.96
CA ASP A 80 24.05 -10.81 11.39
C ASP A 80 24.41 -10.19 10.04
N LYS A 81 23.39 -9.77 9.28
CA LYS A 81 23.54 -9.02 8.02
C LYS A 81 23.01 -7.61 8.19
N LYS A 82 23.84 -6.64 7.85
CA LYS A 82 23.51 -5.22 7.81
C LYS A 82 23.47 -4.73 6.37
N ALA A 83 22.67 -3.71 6.14
CA ALA A 83 22.60 -2.95 4.90
C ALA A 83 22.50 -1.46 5.24
N ILE A 84 22.59 -0.63 4.21
CA ILE A 84 22.32 0.80 4.32
C ILE A 84 20.82 1.06 4.14
N CYS A 85 20.26 1.94 4.96
CA CYS A 85 18.93 2.52 4.79
C CYS A 85 19.04 4.01 4.40
N LEU A 86 18.18 4.45 3.48
CA LEU A 86 18.04 5.83 2.98
C LEU A 86 16.60 6.32 3.18
N ASP A 87 15.66 5.46 2.75
CA ASP A 87 14.21 5.38 3.03
C ASP A 87 13.29 6.53 2.56
N PHE A 88 13.49 6.86 1.29
CA PHE A 88 12.49 7.49 0.41
C PHE A 88 11.85 6.47 -0.54
N MET A 89 10.69 6.81 -1.10
CA MET A 89 9.91 5.98 -2.03
C MET A 89 9.82 6.65 -3.41
N PRO A 90 10.61 6.20 -4.40
CA PRO A 90 10.45 6.63 -5.79
C PRO A 90 9.37 5.82 -6.50
N ILE A 91 8.56 6.49 -7.33
CA ILE A 91 7.66 5.86 -8.31
C ILE A 91 7.85 6.47 -9.71
N SER A 92 7.49 5.71 -10.73
CA SER A 92 7.53 6.17 -12.13
C SER A 92 6.31 5.66 -12.89
N LYS A 93 6.03 6.25 -14.06
CA LYS A 93 4.96 5.77 -14.95
C LYS A 93 5.15 4.31 -15.40
N ASP A 94 6.40 3.82 -15.44
CA ASP A 94 6.74 2.45 -15.86
C ASP A 94 6.39 1.39 -14.81
N MET A 95 6.05 1.81 -13.58
CA MET A 95 5.57 0.90 -12.54
C MET A 95 4.10 0.50 -12.71
N TYR A 96 3.33 1.27 -13.50
CA TYR A 96 1.90 1.09 -13.66
C TYR A 96 1.56 0.56 -15.06
N ARG A 97 0.57 -0.33 -15.14
CA ARG A 97 0.10 -0.98 -16.36
C ARG A 97 -1.43 -1.03 -16.40
N GLY A 98 -1.98 -1.32 -17.58
CA GLY A 98 -3.41 -1.51 -17.77
C GLY A 98 -4.23 -0.27 -17.36
N GLU A 99 -5.40 -0.52 -16.78
CA GLU A 99 -6.36 0.52 -16.40
C GLU A 99 -5.85 1.53 -15.36
N TYR A 100 -4.81 1.19 -14.60
CA TYR A 100 -4.24 2.06 -13.56
C TYR A 100 -3.20 3.03 -14.09
N LYS A 101 -2.61 2.78 -15.27
CA LYS A 101 -1.46 3.57 -15.76
C LYS A 101 -1.80 5.05 -15.90
N GLU A 102 -2.87 5.35 -16.63
CA GLU A 102 -3.29 6.73 -16.86
C GLU A 102 -3.77 7.41 -15.57
N THR A 103 -4.48 6.67 -14.72
CA THR A 103 -4.92 7.18 -13.41
C THR A 103 -3.72 7.54 -12.53
N ALA A 104 -2.68 6.71 -12.51
CA ALA A 104 -1.47 6.95 -11.72
C ALA A 104 -0.63 8.12 -12.25
N ILE A 105 -0.51 8.25 -13.58
CA ILE A 105 0.17 9.38 -14.22
C ILE A 105 -0.49 10.70 -13.79
N ASN A 106 -1.81 10.79 -13.89
CA ASN A 106 -2.55 12.00 -13.54
C ASN A 106 -2.59 12.25 -12.02
N LEU A 107 -2.81 11.21 -11.22
CA LEU A 107 -2.95 11.33 -9.77
C LEU A 107 -1.65 11.72 -9.08
N PHE A 108 -0.51 11.22 -9.57
CA PHE A 108 0.81 11.44 -8.96
C PHE A 108 1.70 12.37 -9.79
N ASP A 109 1.17 12.94 -10.88
CA ASP A 109 1.89 13.86 -11.77
C ASP A 109 3.19 13.23 -12.30
N LEU A 110 3.10 12.04 -12.90
CA LEU A 110 4.29 11.26 -13.29
C LEU A 110 4.78 11.65 -14.68
N GLY A 111 5.96 12.26 -14.74
CA GLY A 111 6.68 12.54 -15.98
C GLY A 111 7.65 11.43 -16.40
N GLU A 112 8.74 11.84 -17.06
CA GLU A 112 9.81 10.94 -17.51
C GLU A 112 10.74 10.48 -16.38
N LEU A 113 10.86 11.27 -15.31
CA LEU A 113 11.72 10.96 -14.17
C LEU A 113 10.98 10.21 -13.08
N SER A 114 11.73 9.46 -12.26
CA SER A 114 11.18 8.86 -11.04
C SER A 114 10.89 9.94 -10.01
N LYS A 115 9.65 10.02 -9.54
CA LYS A 115 9.15 11.02 -8.58
C LYS A 115 9.08 10.41 -7.18
N ILE A 116 9.52 11.17 -6.19
CA ILE A 116 9.46 10.78 -4.78
C ILE A 116 8.06 11.05 -4.24
N VAL A 117 7.39 10.02 -3.75
CA VAL A 117 6.02 10.13 -3.21
C VAL A 117 5.94 10.03 -1.70
N HIS A 118 6.99 9.51 -1.06
CA HIS A 118 7.10 9.42 0.39
C HIS A 118 8.57 9.53 0.81
N VAL A 119 8.81 10.18 1.94
CA VAL A 119 10.11 10.20 2.63
C VAL A 119 9.82 9.88 4.09
N VAL A 120 10.46 8.85 4.62
CA VAL A 120 10.26 8.44 6.02
C VAL A 120 10.86 9.49 6.94
N LYS A 121 10.10 9.95 7.94
CA LYS A 121 10.58 11.00 8.87
C LYS A 121 11.71 10.50 9.76
N GLY A 122 12.76 11.30 9.93
CA GLY A 122 13.97 10.96 10.69
C GLY A 122 14.84 9.88 10.01
N SER A 123 14.64 9.70 8.71
CA SER A 123 15.51 8.90 7.84
C SER A 123 16.70 9.72 7.35
N PRO A 124 17.77 9.07 6.86
CA PRO A 124 18.86 9.78 6.18
C PRO A 124 18.40 10.66 5.02
N ALA A 125 17.37 10.24 4.27
CA ALA A 125 16.83 11.05 3.19
C ALA A 125 16.08 12.30 3.70
N ASP A 126 15.33 12.18 4.79
CA ASP A 126 14.66 13.32 5.45
C ASP A 126 15.68 14.30 6.02
N GLU A 127 16.71 13.79 6.71
CA GLU A 127 17.81 14.59 7.26
C GLU A 127 18.61 15.31 6.16
N ALA A 128 18.75 14.69 5.00
CA ALA A 128 19.36 15.30 3.81
C ALA A 128 18.45 16.32 3.10
N GLY A 129 17.22 16.49 3.56
CA GLY A 129 16.28 17.48 3.03
C GLY A 129 15.55 17.04 1.76
N LEU A 130 15.49 15.74 1.49
CA LEU A 130 14.69 15.16 0.40
C LEU A 130 13.19 15.28 0.72
N ARG A 131 12.36 15.52 -0.29
CA ARG A 131 10.93 15.81 -0.09
C ARG A 131 10.06 15.07 -1.08
N LYS A 132 8.81 14.84 -0.69
CA LYS A 132 7.75 14.42 -1.61
C LYS A 132 7.62 15.45 -2.74
N GLY A 133 7.52 14.97 -3.97
CA GLY A 133 7.43 15.76 -5.19
C GLY A 133 8.76 15.95 -5.92
N ASP A 134 9.89 15.67 -5.27
CA ASP A 134 11.20 15.71 -5.93
C ASP A 134 11.28 14.67 -7.05
N GLU A 135 11.85 15.03 -8.18
CA GLU A 135 12.13 14.11 -9.28
C GLU A 135 13.62 13.78 -9.31
N ILE A 136 13.96 12.50 -9.38
CA ILE A 136 15.34 12.05 -9.25
C ILE A 136 16.00 12.05 -10.63
N LEU A 137 17.12 12.78 -10.76
CA LEU A 137 17.93 12.83 -11.97
C LEU A 137 18.99 11.73 -11.95
N SER A 138 19.80 11.71 -10.90
CA SER A 138 20.92 10.78 -10.79
C SER A 138 21.32 10.52 -9.34
N ILE A 139 22.01 9.40 -9.12
CA ILE A 139 22.58 8.98 -7.84
C ILE A 139 23.97 8.40 -8.10
N GLU A 140 24.98 8.84 -7.35
CA GLU A 140 26.39 8.46 -7.56
C GLU A 140 26.84 8.65 -9.03
N GLY A 141 26.44 9.78 -9.64
CA GLY A 141 26.75 10.10 -11.05
C GLY A 141 26.05 9.22 -12.10
N ARG A 142 25.21 8.25 -11.69
CA ARG A 142 24.42 7.38 -12.59
C ARG A 142 22.99 7.89 -12.72
N ASP A 143 22.46 7.94 -13.93
CA ASP A 143 21.06 8.31 -14.16
C ASP A 143 20.11 7.40 -13.38
N PHE A 144 19.12 8.01 -12.74
CA PHE A 144 18.17 7.27 -11.94
C PHE A 144 17.12 6.60 -12.84
N PRO A 145 16.97 5.26 -12.78
CA PRO A 145 16.10 4.53 -13.69
C PRO A 145 14.62 4.72 -13.33
N THR A 146 13.76 4.47 -14.31
CA THR A 146 12.31 4.46 -14.14
C THR A 146 11.75 3.05 -13.95
N LYS A 147 12.37 2.04 -14.58
CA LYS A 147 11.87 0.65 -14.55
C LYS A 147 12.05 0.02 -13.16
N PRO A 148 11.01 -0.64 -12.59
CA PRO A 148 11.06 -1.22 -11.24
C PRO A 148 12.29 -2.10 -10.97
N ASN A 149 12.62 -3.00 -11.90
CA ASN A 149 13.76 -3.92 -11.75
C ASN A 149 15.11 -3.19 -11.77
N ALA A 150 15.21 -2.10 -12.54
CA ALA A 150 16.43 -1.29 -12.61
C ALA A 150 16.59 -0.46 -11.33
N ILE A 151 15.49 0.10 -10.78
CA ILE A 151 15.50 0.79 -9.49
C ILE A 151 15.92 -0.19 -8.39
N LYS A 152 15.36 -1.40 -8.34
CA LYS A 152 15.73 -2.43 -7.37
C LYS A 152 17.23 -2.74 -7.44
N LYS A 153 17.75 -3.03 -8.63
CA LYS A 153 19.19 -3.29 -8.85
C LYS A 153 20.08 -2.13 -8.45
N LEU A 154 19.67 -0.89 -8.76
CA LEU A 154 20.40 0.30 -8.36
C LEU A 154 20.45 0.42 -6.84
N MET A 155 19.31 0.31 -6.15
CA MET A 155 19.24 0.35 -4.68
C MET A 155 20.02 -0.79 -4.03
N GLU A 156 19.99 -1.99 -4.59
CA GLU A 156 20.80 -3.12 -4.13
C GLU A 156 22.30 -2.82 -4.28
N SER A 157 22.73 -2.20 -5.39
CA SER A 157 24.13 -1.79 -5.58
C SER A 157 24.60 -0.71 -4.59
N LEU A 158 23.65 0.00 -3.96
CA LEU A 158 23.92 1.01 -2.94
C LEU A 158 23.94 0.42 -1.51
N ARG A 159 23.72 -0.89 -1.34
CA ARG A 159 23.78 -1.52 0.00
C ARG A 159 25.18 -1.50 0.61
N GLU A 160 26.21 -1.43 -0.24
CA GLU A 160 27.62 -1.25 0.12
C GLU A 160 28.09 0.19 -0.15
N ALA A 161 27.17 1.15 -0.24
CA ALA A 161 27.46 2.52 -0.65
C ALA A 161 28.50 3.21 0.26
N PRO A 162 29.21 4.21 -0.30
CA PRO A 162 30.14 5.05 0.44
C PRO A 162 29.48 5.74 1.65
N ALA A 163 30.33 6.23 2.56
CA ALA A 163 29.91 6.97 3.76
C ALA A 163 29.08 8.24 3.47
N LEU A 164 29.09 8.70 2.22
CA LEU A 164 28.29 9.81 1.72
C LEU A 164 27.77 9.43 0.34
N LEU A 165 26.47 9.60 0.13
CA LEU A 165 25.79 9.37 -1.12
C LEU A 165 25.35 10.71 -1.75
N GLU A 166 25.75 10.94 -2.99
CA GLU A 166 25.40 12.12 -3.78
C GLU A 166 24.25 11.82 -4.73
N MET A 167 23.22 12.66 -4.67
CA MET A 167 22.05 12.58 -5.54
C MET A 167 21.77 13.95 -6.15
N ARG A 168 21.24 13.96 -7.38
CA ARG A 168 20.73 15.17 -8.02
C ARG A 168 19.24 14.99 -8.25
N ILE A 169 18.48 16.01 -7.86
CA ILE A 169 17.03 16.04 -8.05
C ILE A 169 16.62 17.27 -8.85
N LEU A 170 15.41 17.23 -9.38
CA LEU A 170 14.66 18.37 -9.87
C LEU A 170 13.57 18.70 -8.85
N ARG A 171 13.59 19.93 -8.33
CA ARG A 171 12.58 20.46 -7.41
C ARG A 171 12.09 21.79 -7.96
N ASN A 172 10.80 21.89 -8.28
CA ASN A 172 10.21 23.08 -8.90
C ASN A 172 10.99 23.56 -10.14
N GLY A 173 11.44 22.62 -10.98
CA GLY A 173 12.24 22.90 -12.18
C GLY A 173 13.72 23.24 -11.93
N GLN A 174 14.16 23.31 -10.67
CA GLN A 174 15.56 23.61 -10.32
C GLN A 174 16.33 22.34 -9.97
N ARG A 175 17.58 22.25 -10.45
CA ARG A 175 18.48 21.15 -10.12
C ARG A 175 19.08 21.36 -8.74
N VAL A 176 18.76 20.49 -7.79
CA VAL A 176 19.23 20.58 -6.40
C VAL A 176 20.15 19.38 -6.10
N PRO A 177 21.40 19.61 -5.64
CA PRO A 177 22.25 18.55 -5.12
C PRO A 177 21.79 18.15 -3.72
N ILE A 178 21.68 16.86 -3.46
CA ILE A 178 21.32 16.26 -2.17
C ILE A 178 22.47 15.34 -1.76
N ARG A 179 22.95 15.50 -0.53
CA ARG A 179 24.01 14.69 0.08
C ARG A 179 23.42 13.92 1.24
N ILE A 180 23.33 12.61 1.10
CA ILE A 180 22.73 11.70 2.07
C ILE A 180 23.85 10.99 2.83
N HIS A 181 23.73 10.92 4.16
CA HIS A 181 24.59 10.09 4.98
C HIS A 181 23.86 8.79 5.36
N PRO A 182 24.09 7.69 4.61
CA PRO A 182 23.63 6.34 4.96
C PRO A 182 23.62 6.00 6.45
N SER A 183 22.54 5.39 6.92
CA SER A 183 22.50 4.74 8.25
C SER A 183 22.49 3.22 8.12
N GLU A 184 23.20 2.53 9.00
CA GLU A 184 23.15 1.07 9.08
C GLU A 184 21.77 0.59 9.56
N CYS A 185 21.26 -0.47 8.94
CA CYS A 185 20.03 -1.14 9.31
C CYS A 185 20.10 -2.64 9.03
N CYS A 186 19.17 -3.42 9.60
CA CYS A 186 19.09 -4.86 9.30
C CYS A 186 18.81 -5.13 7.82
N ASP A 187 19.49 -6.12 7.24
CA ASP A 187 19.26 -6.55 5.86
C ASP A 187 18.12 -7.57 5.74
N TYR A 188 16.91 -7.15 6.09
CA TYR A 188 15.69 -7.93 5.84
C TYR A 188 14.74 -7.14 4.94
N ASP A 189 14.16 -7.84 3.98
CA ASP A 189 13.13 -7.30 3.11
C ASP A 189 11.78 -7.34 3.82
N VAL A 190 11.02 -6.25 3.68
CA VAL A 190 9.69 -6.09 4.25
C VAL A 190 8.77 -5.68 3.11
N GLU A 191 7.78 -6.52 2.83
CA GLU A 191 6.86 -6.33 1.72
C GLU A 191 5.41 -6.50 2.19
N LEU A 192 4.50 -5.75 1.58
CA LEU A 192 3.06 -6.03 1.71
C LEU A 192 2.76 -7.24 0.83
N ILE A 193 2.31 -8.32 1.45
CA ILE A 193 1.74 -9.45 0.72
C ILE A 193 0.25 -9.18 0.58
N GLU A 194 -0.20 -8.90 -0.64
CA GLU A 194 -1.62 -8.87 -0.96
C GLU A 194 -2.16 -10.31 -0.89
N SER A 195 -3.12 -10.56 0.00
CA SER A 195 -3.79 -11.85 0.14
C SER A 195 -5.28 -11.66 -0.13
N ASP A 196 -5.84 -12.51 -0.99
CA ASP A 196 -7.26 -12.47 -1.38
C ASP A 196 -8.21 -13.01 -0.29
N GLN A 197 -7.70 -13.30 0.91
CA GLN A 197 -8.54 -13.74 2.01
C GLN A 197 -9.17 -12.54 2.72
N VAL A 198 -10.49 -12.41 2.57
CA VAL A 198 -11.35 -11.31 3.08
C VAL A 198 -11.24 -11.09 4.61
N ASN A 199 -10.69 -12.05 5.36
CA ASN A 199 -10.48 -11.97 6.82
C ASN A 199 -9.01 -11.92 7.26
N VAL A 200 -8.05 -11.84 6.34
CA VAL A 200 -6.63 -11.70 6.71
C VAL A 200 -6.28 -10.22 6.65
N MET A 201 -6.07 -9.60 7.82
CA MET A 201 -5.40 -8.31 7.90
C MET A 201 -4.10 -8.42 7.09
N PRO A 202 -3.80 -7.53 6.11
CA PRO A 202 -2.56 -7.58 5.35
C PRO A 202 -1.38 -7.69 6.33
N GLY A 203 -0.81 -8.89 6.39
CA GLY A 203 0.15 -9.25 7.41
C GLY A 203 1.53 -8.76 6.99
N LEU A 204 2.23 -8.11 7.90
CA LEU A 204 3.66 -7.87 7.78
C LEU A 204 4.39 -9.22 7.83
N MET A 205 4.74 -9.83 6.68
CA MET A 205 5.63 -10.98 6.70
C MET A 205 7.08 -10.50 6.67
N VAL A 206 7.75 -10.64 7.81
CA VAL A 206 9.21 -10.52 7.92
C VAL A 206 9.79 -11.93 7.75
N LYS A 207 10.50 -12.19 6.66
CA LYS A 207 11.20 -13.46 6.47
C LYS A 207 12.44 -13.48 7.38
N LYS A 208 12.31 -14.10 8.57
CA LYS A 208 13.27 -13.99 9.66
C LYS A 208 14.21 -15.19 9.72
N TYR A 209 15.52 -14.94 9.69
CA TYR A 209 16.55 -15.76 10.34
C TYR A 209 17.22 -14.87 11.39
N MET A 210 16.83 -14.97 12.66
CA MET A 210 17.55 -14.35 13.78
C MET A 210 18.33 -15.45 14.49
N SER A 211 19.66 -15.36 14.47
CA SER A 211 20.49 -16.03 15.47
C SER A 211 20.55 -15.15 16.72
N ARG A 212 20.47 -15.75 17.92
CA ARG A 212 20.40 -15.02 19.19
C ARG A 212 21.73 -14.32 19.49
N LYS A 213 21.76 -12.98 19.44
CA LYS A 213 22.72 -12.17 20.21
C LYS A 213 21.96 -11.12 21.01
N VAL A 214 21.88 -11.32 22.32
CA VAL A 214 21.28 -10.36 23.25
C VAL A 214 22.36 -9.42 23.74
N SER A 215 22.52 -8.27 23.08
CA SER A 215 23.00 -7.04 23.72
C SER A 215 22.79 -5.84 22.80
N CYS A 216 21.58 -5.27 22.84
CA CYS A 216 21.36 -3.91 22.33
C CYS A 216 20.94 -2.93 23.46
N ALA A 217 20.63 -3.47 24.64
CA ALA A 217 20.11 -2.72 25.78
C ALA A 217 21.14 -1.80 26.48
N PHE A 218 22.45 -1.99 26.26
CA PHE A 218 23.47 -1.18 26.96
C PHE A 218 23.90 0.10 26.24
N PHE A 219 23.59 0.28 24.95
CA PHE A 219 24.16 1.40 24.18
C PHE A 219 23.25 2.64 24.13
N THR A 220 21.93 2.47 24.08
CA THR A 220 21.00 3.61 23.97
C THR A 220 20.75 4.34 25.29
N MET A 221 20.87 3.68 26.46
CA MET A 221 20.76 4.37 27.75
C MET A 221 22.00 5.23 28.09
N ARG A 222 23.17 4.94 27.50
CA ARG A 222 24.43 5.65 27.82
C ARG A 222 24.64 6.92 27.00
N GLN A 223 24.01 7.08 25.84
CA GLN A 223 24.08 8.33 25.08
C GLN A 223 23.24 9.45 25.70
N ASN A 224 22.13 9.13 26.39
CA ASN A 224 21.32 10.15 27.07
C ASN A 224 21.87 10.56 28.45
N SER A 225 22.81 9.81 29.05
CA SER A 225 23.43 10.16 30.33
C SER A 225 24.80 10.85 30.20
N LEU A 226 25.26 11.12 28.98
CA LEU A 226 26.51 11.85 28.71
C LEU A 226 26.27 13.27 28.15
N LEU A 227 25.01 13.72 28.07
CA LEU A 227 24.61 15.06 27.61
C LEU A 227 23.77 15.82 28.66
N SER A 228 23.90 15.45 29.94
CA SER A 228 23.31 16.16 31.08
C SER A 228 24.36 16.44 32.13
#